data_AF-A0AAZ3PBZ9-F1
#
_entry.id   AF-A0AAZ3PBZ9-F1
#
_cell.length_a   1.000
_cell.length_b   1.000
_cell.length_c   1.000
_cell.angle_alpha   90.00
_cell.angle_beta   90.00
_cell.angle_gamma   90.00
#
_symmetry.space_group_name_H-M   'P 1'
#
loop_
_entity.id
_entity.type
_entity.pdbx_description
1 polymer ?
#
loop_
_entity_poly.entity_id
_entity_poly.type
_entity_poly.pdbx_seq_one_letter_code
_entity_poly.pdbx_strand_id
1 'polypeptide(L)'
;MDYQKPFCNTSVPFTGCIQGGLHEGKTITVTGRVLPNAKRFHVNLQCGSKEKPDVALHFNPRYDESKHHVACNTMLSSKWGPEERKYYIPMTQEERFTLLFLVNRDTYSVSRLLSLILRLHIFVLLSTY
;
A
#
# COMPACT_ATOMS: atom_id res chain seq x y z
N MET A 1 -6.54 -20.98 5.19
CA MET A 1 -6.01 -19.66 4.81
C MET A 1 -4.86 -19.35 5.73
N ASP A 2 -3.65 -19.26 5.20
CA ASP A 2 -2.45 -19.02 6.00
C ASP A 2 -2.37 -17.55 6.39
N TYR A 3 -2.88 -17.27 7.60
CA TYR A 3 -2.79 -15.96 8.23
C TYR A 3 -1.42 -15.80 8.89
N GLN A 4 -0.69 -14.77 8.47
CA GLN A 4 0.53 -14.34 9.14
C GLN A 4 0.20 -13.33 10.22
N LYS A 5 0.74 -13.54 11.43
CA LYS A 5 0.63 -12.56 12.52
C LYS A 5 1.20 -11.20 12.06
N PRO A 6 0.50 -10.09 12.28
CA PRO A 6 0.93 -8.78 11.82
C PRO A 6 2.21 -8.35 12.52
N PHE A 7 3.06 -7.65 11.77
CA PHE A 7 4.13 -6.85 12.37
C PHE A 7 3.53 -5.54 12.89
N CYS A 8 3.70 -5.25 14.17
CA CYS A 8 3.16 -4.05 14.81
C CYS A 8 4.29 -3.15 15.32
N ASN A 9 4.07 -1.83 15.29
CA ASN A 9 5.00 -0.82 15.82
C ASN A 9 6.44 -0.95 15.28
N THR A 10 6.58 -1.28 14.00
CA THR A 10 7.88 -1.43 13.34
C THR A 10 8.54 -0.07 13.11
N SER A 11 9.85 0.04 13.33
CA SER A 11 10.65 1.18 12.87
C SER A 11 10.77 1.19 11.34
N VAL A 12 10.81 2.38 10.73
CA VAL A 12 11.05 2.55 9.29
C VAL A 12 12.52 2.93 9.07
N PRO A 13 13.25 2.31 8.12
CA PRO A 13 12.80 1.28 7.18
C PRO A 13 12.51 -0.07 7.85
N PHE A 14 11.48 -0.75 7.37
CA PHE A 14 11.07 -2.09 7.83
C PHE A 14 11.22 -3.10 6.69
N THR A 15 11.69 -4.30 7.00
CA THR A 15 11.70 -5.44 6.09
C THR A 15 11.25 -6.68 6.85
N GLY A 16 10.26 -7.38 6.32
CA GLY A 16 9.69 -8.58 6.92
C GLY A 16 9.44 -9.65 5.87
N CYS A 17 9.57 -10.92 6.28
CA CYS A 17 9.26 -12.05 5.40
C CYS A 17 7.75 -12.19 5.22
N ILE A 18 7.32 -12.47 3.98
CA ILE A 18 5.95 -12.86 3.66
C ILE A 18 5.88 -14.39 3.74
N GLN A 19 5.22 -14.91 4.78
CA GLN A 19 5.04 -16.35 5.00
C GLN A 19 4.23 -16.96 3.84
N GLY A 20 4.75 -18.05 3.29
CA GLY A 20 4.19 -18.71 2.10
C GLY A 20 4.47 -17.97 0.78
N GLY A 21 5.26 -16.89 0.81
CA GLY A 21 5.62 -16.12 -0.38
C GLY A 21 4.44 -15.38 -1.02
N LEU A 22 4.70 -14.81 -2.20
CA LEU A 22 3.70 -14.20 -3.06
C LEU A 22 3.16 -15.26 -4.03
N HIS A 23 1.85 -15.39 -4.11
CA HIS A 23 1.14 -16.25 -5.05
C HIS A 23 -0.23 -15.63 -5.36
N GLU A 24 -0.85 -16.04 -6.47
CA GLU A 24 -2.18 -15.56 -6.85
C GLU A 24 -3.20 -15.75 -5.70
N GLY A 25 -3.98 -14.70 -5.43
CA GLY A 25 -4.93 -14.64 -4.32
C GLY A 25 -4.33 -14.20 -2.99
N LYS A 26 -2.99 -14.10 -2.86
CA LYS A 26 -2.34 -13.60 -1.64
C LYS A 26 -2.67 -12.11 -1.46
N THR A 27 -3.04 -11.76 -0.24
CA THR A 27 -3.28 -10.37 0.17
C THR A 27 -2.25 -9.90 1.18
N ILE A 28 -1.77 -8.67 1.01
CA ILE A 28 -0.89 -7.98 1.95
C ILE A 28 -1.57 -6.68 2.37
N THR A 29 -1.72 -6.48 3.67
CA THR A 29 -2.29 -5.26 4.23
C THR A 29 -1.19 -4.43 4.87
N VAL A 30 -1.09 -3.15 4.50
CA VAL A 30 -0.16 -2.18 5.08
C VAL A 30 -0.96 -1.04 5.70
N THR A 31 -0.88 -0.92 7.02
CA THR A 31 -1.51 0.17 7.78
C THR A 31 -0.47 1.18 8.22
N GLY A 32 -0.76 2.47 8.10
CA GLY A 32 0.18 3.50 8.51
C GLY A 32 -0.43 4.90 8.55
N ARG A 33 0.44 5.89 8.73
CA ARG A 33 0.11 7.31 8.61
C ARG A 33 1.16 7.97 7.72
N VAL A 34 0.73 8.78 6.76
CA VAL A 34 1.65 9.63 6.01
C VAL A 34 2.11 10.76 6.94
N LEU A 35 3.42 10.95 7.09
CA LEU A 35 3.94 12.00 7.98
C LEU A 35 3.62 13.40 7.42
N PRO A 36 3.50 14.42 8.29
CA PRO A 36 3.44 15.81 7.84
C PRO A 36 4.64 16.13 6.96
N ASN A 37 4.43 16.87 5.87
CA ASN A 37 5.48 17.26 4.91
C ASN A 37 6.23 16.07 4.27
N ALA A 38 5.70 14.85 4.34
CA ALA A 38 6.31 13.69 3.68
C ALA A 38 6.37 13.95 2.18
N LYS A 39 7.58 13.95 1.62
CA LYS A 39 7.81 14.09 0.18
C LYS A 39 7.39 12.84 -0.58
N ARG A 40 7.72 11.67 -0.04
CA ARG A 40 7.44 10.36 -0.63
C ARG A 40 7.64 9.24 0.39
N PHE A 41 7.04 8.10 0.13
CA PHE A 41 7.37 6.84 0.79
C PHE A 41 7.17 5.69 -0.20
N HIS A 42 7.63 4.48 0.13
CA HIS A 42 7.40 3.34 -0.74
C HIS A 42 7.10 2.05 0.03
N VAL A 43 6.39 1.15 -0.65
CA VAL A 43 6.20 -0.24 -0.26
C VAL A 43 6.79 -1.09 -1.38
N ASN A 44 7.75 -1.96 -1.03
CA ASN A 44 8.35 -2.90 -1.97
C ASN A 44 7.89 -4.32 -1.65
N LEU A 45 7.38 -5.02 -2.66
CA LEU A 45 7.27 -6.48 -2.65
C LEU A 45 8.51 -7.02 -3.36
N GLN A 46 9.43 -7.62 -2.58
CA GLN A 46 10.79 -7.93 -3.05
C GLN A 46 11.17 -9.40 -2.83
N CYS A 47 12.09 -9.89 -3.67
CA CYS A 47 12.61 -11.25 -3.59
C CYS A 47 13.80 -11.32 -2.62
N GLY A 48 13.53 -11.74 -1.39
CA GLY A 48 14.54 -11.94 -0.34
C GLY A 48 14.97 -10.64 0.35
N SER A 49 16.07 -10.72 1.10
CA SER A 49 16.61 -9.65 1.95
C SER A 49 18.07 -9.32 1.63
N LYS A 50 18.53 -9.65 0.43
CA LYS A 50 19.88 -9.28 -0.03
C LYS A 50 19.99 -7.75 -0.16
N GLU A 51 21.22 -7.24 -0.25
CA GLU A 51 21.50 -5.79 -0.34
C GLU A 51 20.78 -5.11 -1.52
N LYS A 52 20.61 -5.83 -2.63
CA LYS A 52 19.88 -5.37 -3.83
C LYS A 52 18.93 -6.46 -4.32
N PRO A 53 17.78 -6.64 -3.64
CA PRO A 53 16.82 -7.65 -4.04
C PRO A 53 16.06 -7.19 -5.28
N ASP A 54 15.64 -8.12 -6.13
CA ASP A 54 14.67 -7.79 -7.17
C ASP A 54 13.36 -7.34 -6.51
N VAL A 55 12.74 -6.31 -7.09
CA VAL A 55 11.48 -5.73 -6.58
C VAL A 55 10.40 -6.03 -7.61
N ALA A 56 9.50 -6.95 -7.27
CA ALA A 56 8.39 -7.35 -8.12
C ALA A 56 7.33 -6.26 -8.23
N LEU A 57 7.14 -5.48 -7.16
CA LEU A 57 6.30 -4.28 -7.14
C LEU A 57 6.94 -3.22 -6.26
N HIS A 58 7.29 -2.09 -6.86
CA HIS A 58 7.59 -0.85 -6.17
C HIS A 58 6.36 0.04 -6.22
N PHE A 59 5.75 0.32 -5.07
CA PHE A 59 4.63 1.25 -4.95
C PHE A 59 5.10 2.51 -4.23
N ASN A 60 5.20 3.63 -4.93
CA ASN A 60 5.83 4.86 -4.43
C ASN A 60 4.96 6.11 -4.63
N PRO A 61 4.10 6.43 -3.66
CA PRO A 61 3.44 7.74 -3.58
C PRO A 61 4.46 8.87 -3.48
N ARG A 62 4.32 9.88 -4.34
CA ARG A 62 5.15 11.10 -4.39
C ARG A 62 4.27 12.34 -4.29
N TYR A 63 4.63 13.21 -3.36
CA TYR A 63 3.97 14.47 -3.02
C TYR A 63 4.87 15.68 -3.32
N ASP A 64 6.12 15.47 -3.72
CA ASP A 64 7.12 16.51 -3.98
C ASP A 64 7.22 16.93 -5.46
N GLU A 65 6.39 16.35 -6.32
CA GLU A 65 6.31 16.69 -7.74
C GLU A 65 5.10 17.59 -8.03
N SER A 66 5.17 18.34 -9.14
CA SER A 66 4.11 19.31 -9.54
C SER A 66 2.73 18.68 -9.66
N LYS A 67 2.67 17.38 -9.98
CA LYS A 67 1.47 16.56 -9.92
C LYS A 67 1.73 15.37 -9.02
N HIS A 68 1.08 15.37 -7.86
CA HIS A 68 1.05 14.23 -6.96
C HIS A 68 0.60 12.98 -7.71
N HIS A 69 1.38 11.91 -7.62
CA HIS A 69 1.06 10.63 -8.24
C HIS A 69 1.68 9.47 -7.46
N VAL A 70 1.26 8.26 -7.79
CA VAL A 70 1.94 7.03 -7.39
C VAL A 70 2.80 6.56 -8.56
N ALA A 71 4.11 6.46 -8.33
CA ALA A 71 5.02 5.79 -9.24
C ALA A 71 5.04 4.29 -8.93
N CYS A 72 4.80 3.48 -9.96
CA CYS A 72 4.90 2.03 -9.90
C CYS A 72 6.02 1.56 -10.83
N ASN A 73 6.82 0.59 -10.37
CA ASN A 73 7.90 0.02 -11.20
C ASN A 73 8.28 -1.38 -10.72
N THR A 74 9.10 -2.06 -11.51
CA THR A 74 9.74 -3.34 -11.22
C THR A 74 11.26 -3.16 -11.32
N MET A 75 12.00 -3.75 -10.40
CA MET A 75 13.46 -3.80 -10.46
C MET A 75 13.91 -5.24 -10.68
N LEU A 76 14.66 -5.49 -11.75
CA LEU A 76 15.25 -6.79 -12.07
C LEU A 76 16.75 -6.63 -12.27
N SER A 77 17.56 -7.49 -11.67
CA SER A 77 19.03 -7.42 -11.75
C SER A 77 19.56 -6.02 -11.38
N SER A 78 19.00 -5.41 -10.33
CA SER A 78 19.34 -4.05 -9.87
C SER A 78 19.08 -2.93 -10.89
N LYS A 79 18.23 -3.14 -11.90
CA LYS A 79 17.83 -2.13 -12.88
C LYS A 79 16.33 -1.90 -12.82
N TRP A 80 15.93 -0.63 -12.71
CA TRP A 80 14.53 -0.22 -12.80
C TRP A 80 14.04 -0.35 -14.24
N GLY A 81 12.83 -0.87 -14.40
CA GLY A 81 12.12 -0.87 -15.66
C GLY A 81 11.46 0.48 -15.98
N PRO A 82 10.58 0.51 -16.98
CA PRO A 82 9.75 1.68 -17.28
C PRO A 82 8.81 2.02 -16.11
N GLU A 83 8.79 3.28 -15.70
CA GLU A 83 7.92 3.77 -14.63
C GLU A 83 6.47 3.95 -15.11
N GLU A 84 5.51 3.40 -14.38
CA GLU A 84 4.08 3.69 -14.53
C GLU A 84 3.64 4.76 -13.53
N ARG A 85 2.93 5.79 -14.00
CA ARG A 85 2.41 6.87 -13.13
C ARG A 85 0.89 6.79 -13.02
N LYS A 86 0.38 6.70 -11.79
CA LYS A 86 -1.05 6.80 -11.50
C LYS A 86 -1.33 8.10 -10.76
N TYR A 87 -2.07 9.01 -11.39
CA TYR A 87 -2.36 10.35 -10.84
C TYR A 87 -3.45 10.37 -9.75
N TYR A 88 -3.93 9.20 -9.35
CA TYR A 88 -4.75 9.04 -8.17
C TYR A 88 -3.88 8.55 -7.02
N ILE A 89 -3.69 9.39 -5.99
CA ILE A 89 -3.09 8.96 -4.72
C ILE A 89 -4.22 8.64 -3.75
N PRO A 90 -4.28 7.41 -3.19
CA PRO A 90 -5.36 7.03 -2.30
C PRO A 90 -5.33 7.72 -0.93
N MET A 91 -4.24 8.40 -0.58
CA MET A 91 -4.04 9.03 0.73
C MET A 91 -3.26 10.35 0.63
N THR A 92 -3.62 11.31 1.46
CA THR A 92 -2.91 12.59 1.58
C THR A 92 -1.89 12.58 2.71
N GLN A 93 -1.04 13.61 2.76
CA GLN A 93 -0.18 13.85 3.92
C GLN A 93 -1.04 13.93 5.19
N GLU A 94 -0.48 13.48 6.32
CA GLU A 94 -1.13 13.44 7.64
C GLU A 94 -2.26 12.41 7.81
N GLU A 95 -2.71 11.78 6.73
CA GLU A 95 -3.80 10.82 6.75
C GLU A 95 -3.35 9.43 7.21
N ARG A 96 -4.22 8.76 7.98
CA ARG A 96 -4.08 7.33 8.27
C ARG A 96 -4.63 6.52 7.10
N PHE A 97 -3.89 5.49 6.70
CA PHE A 97 -4.27 4.63 5.60
C PHE A 97 -4.21 3.16 5.98
N THR A 98 -5.02 2.37 5.28
CA THR A 98 -4.90 0.93 5.18
C THR A 98 -4.89 0.61 3.70
N LEU A 99 -3.76 0.12 3.19
CA LEU A 99 -3.62 -0.34 1.81
C LEU A 99 -3.73 -1.86 1.77
N LEU A 100 -4.50 -2.37 0.82
CA LEU A 100 -4.59 -3.78 0.49
C LEU A 100 -3.93 -4.00 -0.88
N PHE A 101 -2.93 -4.86 -0.90
CA PHE A 101 -2.28 -5.35 -2.11
C PHE A 101 -2.79 -6.77 -2.36
N LEU A 102 -3.51 -6.97 -3.46
CA LEU A 102 -3.93 -8.28 -3.93
C LEU A 102 -3.03 -8.71 -5.09
N VAL A 103 -2.42 -9.89 -4.94
CA VAL A 103 -1.64 -10.54 -6.00
C VAL A 103 -2.61 -11.27 -6.92
N ASN A 104 -2.71 -10.83 -8.18
CA ASN A 104 -3.37 -11.58 -9.24
C ASN A 104 -2.32 -12.36 -10.04
N ARG A 105 -2.76 -13.18 -10.99
CA ARG A 105 -1.87 -13.96 -11.86
C ARG A 105 -0.77 -13.11 -12.52
N ASP A 106 -1.15 -11.98 -13.10
CA ASP A 106 -0.24 -11.15 -13.92
C ASP A 106 -0.15 -9.70 -13.46
N THR A 107 -0.87 -9.33 -12.40
CA THR A 107 -0.98 -7.93 -11.93
C THR A 107 -1.10 -7.84 -10.42
N TYR A 108 -0.94 -6.62 -9.90
CA TYR A 108 -1.27 -6.30 -8.51
C TYR A 108 -2.42 -5.31 -8.48
N SER A 109 -3.46 -5.63 -7.71
CA SER A 109 -4.52 -4.67 -7.40
C SER A 109 -4.20 -4.00 -6.07
N VAL A 110 -4.19 -2.66 -6.05
CA VAL A 110 -3.98 -1.87 -4.83
C VAL A 110 -5.24 -1.09 -4.54
N SER A 111 -5.81 -1.30 -3.36
CA SER A 111 -6.99 -0.55 -2.90
C SER A 111 -6.73 0.06 -1.53
N ARG A 112 -7.40 1.18 -1.26
CA ARG A 112 -7.46 1.74 0.07
C ARG A 112 -8.70 1.24 0.77
N LEU A 113 -8.51 0.61 1.92
CA LEU A 113 -9.61 0.24 2.80
C LEU A 113 -9.97 1.47 3.62
N LEU A 114 -11.21 1.93 3.47
CA LEU A 114 -11.76 2.93 4.36
C LEU A 114 -12.06 2.24 5.69
N SER A 115 -11.54 2.80 6.78
CA SER A 115 -12.02 2.44 8.11
C SER A 115 -13.52 2.76 8.14
N LEU A 116 -14.36 1.72 8.22
CA LEU A 116 -15.79 1.84 8.49
C LEU A 116 -15.99 2.39 9.91
N ILE A 117 -15.64 3.66 10.13
CA ILE A 117 -16.32 4.48 11.14
C ILE A 117 -17.40 5.24 10.37
N LEU A 118 -18.31 4.47 9.76
CA LEU A 118 -19.67 4.96 9.58
C LEU A 118 -20.28 4.99 10.99
N ARG A 119 -20.08 6.09 11.73
CA ARG A 119 -21.12 6.48 12.69
C ARG A 119 -22.31 6.96 11.85
N LEU A 120 -23.03 6.02 11.24
CA LEU A 120 -24.40 6.28 10.81
C LEU A 120 -25.21 6.45 12.09
N HIS A 121 -25.30 7.68 12.60
CA HIS A 121 -26.47 8.05 13.38
C HIS A 121 -27.62 8.19 12.39
N ILE A 122 -28.24 7.06 12.03
CA ILE A 122 -29.57 7.11 11.43
C ILE A 122 -30.50 7.58 12.55
N PHE A 123 -30.78 8.88 12.63
CA PHE A 123 -32.02 9.34 13.24
C PHE A 123 -33.13 9.00 12.24
N VAL A 124 -33.78 7.85 12.42
CA VAL A 124 -35.09 7.63 11.81
C VAL A 124 -36.04 8.54 12.58
N LEU A 125 -36.26 9.75 12.08
CA LEU A 125 -37.47 10.49 12.43
C LEU A 125 -38.61 9.86 11.63
N LEU A 126 -39.34 8.94 12.26
CA LEU A 126 -40.70 8.64 11.84
C LEU A 126 -41.53 9.91 12.10
N SER A 127 -41.82 10.68 11.05
CA SER A 127 -42.95 11.60 11.08
C SER A 127 -44.07 10.96 10.30
N THR A 128 -45.11 10.54 11.02
CA THR A 128 -46.44 10.32 10.48
C THR A 128 -47.04 11.67 10.11
N TYR A 129 -47.32 11.89 8.82
CA TYR A 129 -48.54 12.54 8.33
C TYR A 129 -48.88 11.94 6.97
#